data_AF-A0A8D0DYP4-F1
#
_entry.id   AF-A0A8D0DYP4-F1
#
_cell.length_a   1.000
_cell.length_b   1.000
_cell.length_c   1.000
_cell.angle_alpha   90.00
_cell.angle_beta   90.00
_cell.angle_gamma   90.00
#
_symmetry.space_group_name_H-M   'P 1'
#
loop_
_entity.id
_entity.type
_entity.pdbx_description
1 polymer ?
#
loop_
_entity_poly.entity_id
_entity_poly.type
_entity_poly.pdbx_seq_one_letter_code
_entity_poly.pdbx_strand_id
1 'polypeptide(L)' 'SNPPQLMKAVYDFHARNFKELNVMKGDLLEVLDQQKKWWLARNTAGEKGYIPNNILENLKQLRTPTKLSRASRLLRSSDY' A
#
# COMPACT_ATOMS: atom_id res chain seq x y z
N SER A 1 19.31 7.37 9.65
CA SER A 1 18.06 7.47 8.86
C SER A 1 17.49 6.08 8.69
N ASN A 2 16.18 5.87 8.86
CA ASN A 2 15.59 4.60 8.44
C ASN A 2 15.68 4.48 6.91
N PRO A 3 16.04 3.30 6.37
CA PRO A 3 16.07 3.10 4.93
C PRO A 3 14.66 3.24 4.33
N PRO A 4 14.52 3.80 3.13
CA PRO A 4 13.23 3.92 2.47
C PRO A 4 12.60 2.52 2.27
N GLN A 5 11.34 2.40 2.68
CA GLN A 5 10.62 1.13 2.62
C GLN A 5 9.85 1.06 1.30
N LEU A 6 10.42 0.34 0.32
CA LEU A 6 9.79 0.07 -0.96
C LEU A 6 8.77 -1.08 -0.81
N MET A 7 7.53 -0.82 -1.20
CA MET A 7 6.42 -1.76 -1.11
C MET A 7 5.67 -1.81 -2.43
N LYS A 8 4.98 -2.93 -2.68
CA LYS A 8 4.22 -3.15 -3.90
C LYS A 8 2.73 -2.99 -3.62
N ALA A 9 2.03 -2.25 -4.46
CA ALA A 9 0.58 -2.18 -4.44
C ALA A 9 -0.03 -3.51 -4.88
N VAL A 10 -0.98 -4.02 -4.08
CA VAL A 10 -1.70 -5.27 -4.37
C VAL A 10 -3.15 -5.04 -4.79
N TYR A 11 -3.64 -3.80 -4.65
CA TYR A 11 -4.93 -3.32 -5.12
C TYR A 11 -4.78 -1.97 -5.82
N ASP A 12 -5.73 -1.64 -6.69
CA ASP A 12 -5.88 -0.30 -7.24
C ASP A 12 -6.46 0.64 -6.17
N PHE A 13 -6.06 1.91 -6.23
CA PHE A 13 -6.61 2.97 -5.42
C PHE A 13 -6.67 4.26 -6.24
N HIS A 14 -7.89 4.73 -6.50
CA HIS A 14 -8.14 5.99 -7.17
C HIS A 14 -8.25 7.12 -6.14
N ALA A 15 -7.40 8.13 -6.27
CA ALA A 15 -7.40 9.30 -5.40
C ALA A 15 -8.72 10.06 -5.51
N ARG A 16 -9.28 10.45 -4.36
CA ARG A 16 -10.57 11.17 -4.29
C ARG A 16 -10.39 12.67 -4.14
N ASN A 17 -9.17 13.12 -3.85
CA ASN A 17 -8.81 14.53 -3.70
C ASN A 17 -7.30 14.71 -3.93
N PHE A 18 -6.86 15.96 -4.02
CA PHE A 18 -5.47 16.34 -4.33
C PHE A 18 -4.43 15.93 -3.28
N LYS A 19 -4.84 15.49 -2.08
CA LYS A 19 -3.92 15.01 -1.05
C LYS A 19 -3.66 13.51 -1.18
N GLU A 20 -4.48 12.78 -1.95
CA GLU A 20 -4.38 11.34 -2.14
C GLU A 20 -3.57 11.02 -3.41
N LEU A 21 -2.91 9.86 -3.42
CA LEU A 21 -2.12 9.40 -4.56
C LEU A 21 -2.91 8.37 -5.37
N ASN A 22 -2.92 8.50 -6.70
CA ASN A 22 -3.39 7.41 -7.57
C ASN A 22 -2.38 6.28 -7.56
N VAL A 23 -2.85 5.05 -7.36
CA VAL A 23 -2.03 3.85 -7.30
C VAL A 23 -2.69 2.74 -8.09
N MET A 24 -1.94 2.11 -8.96
CA MET A 24 -2.37 0.90 -9.67
C MET A 24 -1.74 -0.33 -9.03
N LYS A 25 -2.46 -1.44 -9.05
CA LYS A 25 -1.96 -2.74 -8.62
C LYS A 25 -0.68 -3.05 -9.40
N GLY A 26 0.38 -3.36 -8.68
CA GLY A 26 1.69 -3.61 -9.24
C GLY A 26 2.69 -2.48 -9.02
N ASP A 27 2.21 -1.25 -8.75
CA ASP A 27 3.06 -0.09 -8.53
C ASP A 27 4.03 -0.29 -7.36
N LEU A 28 5.23 0.25 -7.54
CA LEU A 28 6.23 0.32 -6.49
C LEU A 28 6.16 1.70 -5.84
N LEU A 29 5.92 1.72 -4.53
CA LEU A 29 5.82 2.94 -3.76
C LEU A 29 6.85 2.94 -2.64
N GLU A 30 7.43 4.11 -2.42
CA GLU A 30 8.24 4.39 -1.24
C GLU A 30 7.35 4.95 -0.13
N VAL A 31 7.32 4.27 1.01
CA VAL A 31 6.59 4.73 2.19
C VAL A 31 7.44 5.76 2.94
N LEU A 32 6.93 6.99 3.02
CA LEU A 32 7.59 8.14 3.66
C LEU A 32 7.14 8.32 5.12
N ASP A 33 5.86 8.06 5.41
CA ASP A 33 5.31 8.09 6.78
C ASP A 33 4.22 7.02 6.93
N GLN A 34 4.34 6.19 7.96
CA GLN A 34 3.44 5.09 8.28
C GLN A 34 2.87 5.14 9.71
N GLN A 35 2.98 6.29 10.40
CA GLN A 35 2.53 6.42 11.80
C GLN A 35 1.00 6.37 11.98
N LYS A 36 0.23 6.52 10.89
CA LYS A 36 -1.24 6.59 10.90
C LYS A 36 -1.88 5.51 9.99
N LYS A 37 -3.22 5.48 9.93
CA LYS A 37 -3.96 4.59 9.02
C LYS A 37 -3.81 4.95 7.53
N TRP A 38 -3.54 6.23 7.26
CA TRP A 38 -3.24 6.75 5.94
C TRP A 38 -1.74 7.01 5.87
N TRP A 39 -1.08 6.32 4.95
CA TRP A 39 0.36 6.42 4.78
C TRP A 39 0.68 7.46 3.72
N LEU A 40 1.74 8.23 3.97
CA LEU A 40 2.30 9.10 2.94
C LEU A 40 3.26 8.28 2.10
N ALA A 41 3.01 8.22 0.80
CA ALA A 41 3.81 7.45 -0.15
C ALA A 41 4.29 8.32 -1.31
N ARG A 42 5.33 7.85 -2.00
CA ARG A 42 5.84 8.42 -3.25
C ARG A 42 5.90 7.37 -4.34
N ASN A 43 5.39 7.69 -5.53
CA ASN A 43 5.48 6.82 -6.72
C ASN A 43 6.79 7.05 -7.50
N THR A 44 6.99 6.28 -8.57
CA THR A 44 8.19 6.36 -9.42
C THR A 44 8.28 7.67 -10.21
N ALA A 45 7.17 8.37 -10.43
CA ALA A 45 7.14 9.70 -11.02
C ALA A 45 7.52 10.82 -10.03
N GLY A 46 7.72 10.48 -8.74
CA GLY A 46 8.07 11.43 -7.69
C GLY A 46 6.87 12.11 -7.01
N GLU A 47 5.65 11.79 -7.44
CA GLU A 47 4.41 12.33 -6.88
C GLU A 47 4.19 11.77 -5.47
N LYS A 48 3.66 12.61 -4.58
CA LYS A 48 3.41 12.27 -3.18
C LYS A 48 1.95 12.43 -2.85
N GLY A 49 1.42 11.48 -2.09
CA GLY A 49 0.08 11.58 -1.56
C GLY A 49 -0.23 10.49 -0.55
N TYR A 50 -1.38 10.63 0.10
CA TYR A 50 -1.88 9.68 1.07
C TYR A 50 -2.57 8.51 0.40
N ILE A 51 -2.37 7.32 0.97
CA ILE A 51 -3.02 6.07 0.57
C ILE A 51 -3.48 5.28 1.80
N PRO A 52 -4.48 4.40 1.67
CA PRO A 52 -4.82 3.46 2.74
C PRO A 52 -3.66 2.50 3.03
N ASN A 53 -3.39 2.20 4.31
CA ASN A 53 -2.26 1.32 4.68
C ASN A 53 -2.42 -0.16 4.29
N ASN A 54 -3.61 -0.58 3.86
CA ASN A 54 -3.94 -1.97 3.56
C ASN A 54 -3.82 -2.33 2.07
N ILE A 55 -3.38 -1.39 1.22
CA ILE A 55 -3.22 -1.65 -0.22
C ILE A 55 -1.79 -2.04 -0.62
N LEU A 56 -0.84 -1.99 0.31
CA LEU A 56 0.57 -2.28 0.06
C LEU A 56 1.02 -3.57 0.75
N GLU A 57 1.86 -4.32 0.07
CA GLU A 57 2.58 -5.45 0.65
C GLU A 57 4.10 -5.26 0.59
N ASN A 58 4.76 -5.69 1.65
CA ASN A 58 6.21 -5.64 1.73
C ASN A 58 6.79 -6.77 0.86
N LEU A 59 7.58 -6.39 -0.15
CA LEU A 59 8.24 -7.32 -1.06
C LEU A 59 9.12 -8.37 -0.36
N LYS A 60 9.66 -8.04 0.82
CA LYS A 60 10.43 -9.00 1.65
C LYS A 60 9.53 -10.02 2.34
N GLN A 61 8.31 -9.64 2.73
CA GLN A 61 7.36 -10.53 3.42
C GLN A 61 6.64 -11.48 2.45
N LEU A 62 6.47 -11.09 1.19
CA LEU A 62 5.93 -11.97 0.13
C LEU A 62 6.79 -13.22 -0.13
N ARG A 63 8.06 -13.20 0.25
CA ARG A 63 8.96 -14.36 0.13
C ARG A 63 8.88 -15.31 1.33
N THR A 64 8.13 -14.95 2.37
CA THR A 64 7.84 -15.82 3.52
C THR A 64 6.41 -16.37 3.40
N PRO A 65 6.20 -17.71 3.44
CA PRO A 65 4.89 -18.35 3.15
C PRO A 65 3.70 -17.99 4.06
N THR A 66 3.86 -17.13 5.08
CA THR A 66 2.97 -17.11 6.25
C THR A 66 1.78 -16.13 6.17
N LYS A 67 1.72 -15.19 5.20
CA LYS A 67 0.70 -14.12 5.20
C LYS A 67 -0.53 -14.32 4.31
N LEU A 68 -0.47 -15.20 3.29
CA LEU A 68 -1.58 -15.44 2.35
C LEU A 68 -2.85 -16.04 3.00
N SER A 69 -2.75 -16.57 4.23
CA SER A 69 -3.88 -17.20 4.94
C SER A 69 -4.82 -16.24 5.65
N ARG A 70 -4.41 -14.99 5.93
CA ARG A 70 -5.23 -14.01 6.67
C ARG A 70 -6.02 -13.06 5.76
N ALA A 71 -5.44 -12.61 4.65
CA ALA A 71 -6.10 -11.67 3.73
C ALA A 71 -7.33 -12.29 3.02
N SER A 72 -7.27 -13.58 2.73
CA SER A 72 -8.37 -14.38 2.16
C SER A 72 -9.62 -14.45 3.06
N ARG A 73 -9.49 -14.16 4.37
CA ARG A 73 -10.63 -14.14 5.31
C ARG A 73 -11.35 -12.79 5.37
N LEU A 74 -10.67 -11.68 5.07
CA LEU A 74 -11.24 -10.32 5.22
C LEU A 74 -11.95 -9.81 3.95
N LEU A 75 -11.62 -10.35 2.77
CA LEU A 75 -12.31 -10.00 1.51
C LEU A 75 -13.66 -10.71 1.32
N ARG A 76 -14.02 -11.65 2.20
CA ARG A 76 -15.33 -12.32 2.19
C ARG A 76 -16.38 -11.67 3.09
N SER A 77 -16.03 -10.64 3.86
CA SER A 77 -16.91 -10.08 4.91
C SER A 77 -17.35 -8.63 4.65
N SER A 78 -17.27 -8.13 3.41
CA SER A 78 -17.70 -6.75 3.08
C SER A 78 -18.86 -6.69 2.08
N ASP A 79 -19.48 -7.82 1.76
CA ASP A 79 -20.78 -7.85 1.08
C ASP A 79 -21.86 -8.06 2.14
N TYR A 80 -22.24 -6.99 2.86
CA TYR A 80 -23.52 -6.81 3.55
C TYR A 80 -23.72 -5.35 3.98
#